data_AF-A0A452YVA9-F1
#
_entry.id   AF-A0A452YVA9-F1
#
_cell.length_a   1.000
_cell.length_b   1.000
_cell.length_c   1.000
_cell.angle_alpha   90.00
_cell.angle_beta   90.00
_cell.angle_gamma   90.00
#
_symmetry.space_group_name_H-M   'P 1'
#
loop_
_entity.id
_entity.type
_entity.pdbx_description
1 polymer ?
#
loop_
_entity_poly.entity_id
_entity_poly.type
_entity_poly.pdbx_seq_one_letter_code
_entity_poly.pdbx_strand_id
1 'polypeptide(L)'
;VLAIMEFMNAINLANDPDSDKDRNTDDMKSDNVIEEPKSDLESEPVIKRLLSKGKSRVVFHLTSSMAEAQVLLMNENGDLLATLSQNNLSTDIKVFTSSFSIKAALGNLKISDDSLRSNHPYFWVCDMRNPGGSFVEIDFCSYSVGDEDYCGYDYSLVGKLSEVRIVYLNRFVQELTGYFMGLVPKSNDGVVKLKDNVTNSEKWVSKTDMEGSPALKLDVSFSRPIIVMPHDTNSHE
;
A
#
# COMPACT_ATOMS: atom_id res chain seq x y z
N VAL A 1 4.15 -7.78 1.21
CA VAL A 1 3.07 -6.78 1.37
C VAL A 1 1.73 -7.33 0.87
N LEU A 2 1.63 -7.78 -0.39
CA LEU A 2 0.43 -8.46 -0.92
C LEU A 2 -0.11 -9.55 0.03
N ALA A 3 0.73 -10.47 0.50
CA ALA A 3 0.31 -11.52 1.45
C ALA A 3 -0.21 -10.99 2.80
N ILE A 4 0.35 -9.88 3.31
CA ILE A 4 -0.11 -9.24 4.56
C ILE A 4 -1.48 -8.58 4.34
N MET A 5 -1.71 -8.04 3.14
CA MET A 5 -2.96 -7.37 2.79
C MET A 5 -4.06 -8.35 2.40
N GLU A 6 -3.73 -9.46 1.75
CA GLU A 6 -4.64 -10.59 1.57
C GLU A 6 -5.09 -11.17 2.91
N PHE A 7 -4.16 -11.32 3.85
CA PHE A 7 -4.47 -11.72 5.23
C PHE A 7 -5.44 -10.73 5.91
N MET A 8 -5.24 -9.43 5.74
CA MET A 8 -6.15 -8.41 6.30
C MET A 8 -7.53 -8.38 5.62
N ASN A 9 -7.59 -8.56 4.29
CA ASN A 9 -8.87 -8.70 3.59
C ASN A 9 -9.64 -9.93 4.09
N ALA A 10 -8.95 -11.04 4.37
CA ALA A 10 -9.57 -12.23 4.95
C ALA A 10 -10.11 -11.97 6.37
N ILE A 11 -9.39 -11.21 7.21
CA ILE A 11 -9.86 -10.82 8.55
C ILE A 11 -11.09 -9.91 8.46
N ASN A 12 -11.11 -8.95 7.55
CA ASN A 12 -12.25 -8.03 7.40
C ASN A 12 -13.50 -8.75 6.86
N LEU A 13 -13.33 -9.74 5.98
CA LEU A 13 -14.44 -10.52 5.43
C LEU A 13 -15.07 -11.48 6.46
N ALA A 14 -14.28 -12.00 7.40
CA ALA A 14 -14.74 -12.91 8.45
C ALA A 14 -15.61 -12.24 9.54
N ASN A 15 -15.79 -10.92 9.49
CA ASN A 15 -16.58 -10.15 10.46
C ASN A 15 -17.93 -9.66 9.90
N ASP A 16 -18.32 -10.08 8.70
CA ASP A 16 -19.70 -9.92 8.24
C ASP A 16 -20.55 -10.98 8.98
N PRO A 17 -21.55 -10.60 9.79
CA PRO A 17 -22.33 -11.59 10.53
C PRO A 17 -23.05 -12.47 9.52
N ASP A 18 -22.64 -13.74 9.47
CA ASP A 18 -23.35 -14.81 8.78
C ASP A 18 -24.85 -14.69 9.10
N SER A 19 -25.63 -14.56 8.03
CA SER A 19 -27.08 -14.65 8.07
C SER A 19 -27.47 -16.09 8.41
N ASP A 20 -27.34 -16.48 9.67
CA ASP A 20 -27.93 -17.71 10.19
C ASP A 20 -29.46 -17.53 10.19
N LYS A 21 -30.07 -17.96 9.08
CA LYS A 21 -31.50 -18.23 9.02
C LYS A 21 -31.77 -19.52 9.79
N ASP A 22 -31.91 -19.39 11.09
CA ASP A 22 -32.50 -20.43 11.92
C ASP A 22 -33.95 -20.67 11.46
N ARG A 23 -34.14 -21.82 10.81
CA ARG A 23 -35.44 -22.43 10.58
C ARG A 23 -35.88 -23.09 11.88
N ASN A 24 -36.84 -22.49 12.58
CA ASN A 24 -37.71 -23.22 13.50
C ASN A 24 -39.15 -22.73 13.29
N THR A 25 -39.92 -23.53 12.55
CA THR A 25 -41.38 -23.52 12.54
C THR A 25 -41.85 -24.59 13.53
N ASP A 26 -42.54 -24.18 14.59
CA ASP A 26 -43.65 -24.96 15.16
C ASP A 26 -44.60 -24.06 15.99
N ASP A 27 -45.76 -23.85 15.38
CA ASP A 27 -47.14 -23.86 15.90
C ASP A 27 -47.62 -23.06 17.14
N MET A 28 -48.59 -22.18 16.86
CA MET A 28 -49.99 -22.17 17.38
C MET A 28 -50.48 -21.02 18.31
N LYS A 29 -51.48 -20.27 17.79
CA LYS A 29 -52.59 -19.49 18.44
C LYS A 29 -52.23 -18.22 19.26
N SER A 30 -53.00 -17.12 19.33
CA SER A 30 -54.35 -16.71 18.90
C SER A 30 -54.56 -15.19 19.15
N ASP A 31 -55.40 -14.57 18.32
CA ASP A 31 -56.36 -13.46 18.56
C ASP A 31 -55.97 -12.10 19.20
N ASN A 32 -56.27 -11.05 18.40
CA ASN A 32 -56.94 -9.76 18.69
C ASN A 32 -56.31 -8.74 19.66
N VAL A 33 -56.08 -7.51 19.16
CA VAL A 33 -56.81 -6.25 19.47
C VAL A 33 -55.97 -5.04 19.01
N ILE A 34 -56.65 -4.05 18.42
CA ILE A 34 -56.16 -2.76 17.91
C ILE A 34 -55.89 -1.80 19.07
N GLU A 35 -54.79 -1.03 19.06
CA GLU A 35 -54.74 0.38 19.53
C GLU A 35 -53.44 1.12 19.15
N GLU A 36 -53.56 2.45 19.07
CA GLU A 36 -52.76 3.50 18.39
C GLU A 36 -51.37 3.88 19.00
N PRO A 37 -50.57 4.75 18.33
CA PRO A 37 -49.11 4.81 18.47
C PRO A 37 -48.61 5.71 19.62
N LYS A 38 -47.56 5.24 20.32
CA LYS A 38 -46.73 6.02 21.26
C LYS A 38 -45.27 5.60 21.03
N SER A 39 -44.49 6.44 20.35
CA SER A 39 -43.55 7.42 20.93
C SER A 39 -42.28 6.77 21.48
N ASP A 40 -41.16 7.17 20.88
CA ASP A 40 -39.78 7.11 21.38
C ASP A 40 -39.33 5.78 22.00
N LEU A 41 -38.80 4.90 21.15
CA LEU A 41 -37.79 3.94 21.57
C LEU A 41 -36.50 4.28 20.86
N GLU A 42 -35.61 4.84 21.67
CA GLU A 42 -34.21 5.12 21.44
C GLU A 42 -33.59 4.10 20.48
N SER A 43 -33.03 4.60 19.39
CA SER A 43 -32.15 3.80 18.56
C SER A 43 -31.01 3.29 19.45
N GLU A 44 -30.97 1.97 19.63
CA GLU A 44 -29.87 1.29 20.28
C GLU A 44 -28.54 1.86 19.77
N PRO A 45 -27.53 2.06 20.64
CA PRO A 45 -26.24 2.55 20.21
C PRO A 45 -25.58 1.43 19.40
N VAL A 46 -25.89 1.41 18.10
CA VAL A 46 -25.23 0.54 17.11
C VAL A 46 -23.75 0.67 17.37
N ILE A 47 -23.11 -0.48 17.52
CA ILE A 47 -21.74 -0.75 17.97
C ILE A 47 -20.71 -0.14 16.99
N LYS A 48 -20.76 1.18 16.79
CA LYS A 48 -19.81 2.00 16.03
C LYS A 48 -18.66 2.49 16.91
N ARG A 49 -18.71 2.23 18.23
CA ARG A 49 -17.68 2.65 19.20
C ARG A 49 -16.58 1.63 19.45
N LEU A 50 -16.75 0.36 19.07
CA LEU A 50 -15.75 -0.69 19.28
C LEU A 50 -14.77 -0.87 18.11
N LEU A 51 -15.15 -0.43 16.92
CA LEU A 51 -14.25 -0.26 15.78
C LEU A 51 -13.79 1.20 15.79
N SER A 52 -12.70 1.46 16.53
CA SER A 52 -12.07 2.78 16.56
C SER A 52 -11.92 3.31 15.13
N LYS A 53 -12.62 4.40 14.82
CA LYS A 53 -12.50 5.08 13.54
C LYS A 53 -11.08 5.62 13.42
N GLY A 54 -10.39 5.24 12.35
CA GLY A 54 -9.08 5.76 12.00
C GLY A 54 -7.88 5.04 12.62
N LYS A 55 -6.74 5.75 12.66
CA LYS A 55 -5.42 5.22 13.08
C LYS A 55 -5.26 4.98 14.60
N SER A 56 -6.36 4.97 15.36
CA SER A 56 -6.33 4.81 16.82
C SER A 56 -5.87 3.41 17.27
N ARG A 57 -6.00 2.38 16.43
CA ARG A 57 -5.57 1.01 16.73
C ARG A 57 -4.70 0.46 15.61
N VAL A 58 -3.50 0.01 15.97
CA VAL A 58 -2.63 -0.79 15.09
C VAL A 58 -3.09 -2.25 15.18
N VAL A 59 -3.51 -2.80 14.04
CA VAL A 59 -3.94 -4.20 13.91
C VAL A 59 -2.73 -5.11 13.63
N PHE A 60 -1.74 -4.60 12.90
CA PHE A 60 -0.50 -5.30 12.62
C PHE A 60 0.68 -4.32 12.63
N HIS A 61 1.77 -4.70 13.29
CA HIS A 61 3.00 -3.92 13.32
C HIS A 61 4.19 -4.84 13.09
N LEU A 62 4.96 -4.56 12.05
CA LEU A 62 6.23 -5.21 11.77
C LEU A 62 7.33 -4.16 11.75
N THR A 63 8.29 -4.29 12.66
CA THR A 63 9.56 -3.55 12.59
C THR A 63 10.67 -4.55 12.30
N SER A 64 11.51 -4.24 11.32
CA SER A 64 12.67 -5.03 10.92
C SER A 64 13.89 -4.12 10.87
N SER A 65 14.97 -4.56 11.48
CA SER A 65 16.29 -3.93 11.39
C SER A 65 17.29 -5.02 11.03
N MET A 66 17.75 -4.99 9.78
CA MET A 66 18.70 -5.94 9.23
C MET A 66 20.05 -5.23 9.07
N ALA A 67 21.04 -5.70 9.81
CA ALA A 67 22.42 -5.22 9.63
C ALA A 67 22.93 -5.55 8.22
N GLU A 68 22.56 -6.73 7.70
CA GLU A 68 22.96 -7.20 6.39
C GLU A 68 21.95 -8.22 5.85
N ALA A 69 21.61 -8.08 4.57
CA ALA A 69 20.90 -9.07 3.78
C ALA A 69 21.73 -9.34 2.51
N GLN A 70 21.93 -10.61 2.18
CA GLN A 70 22.67 -11.01 0.99
C GLN A 70 21.86 -11.97 0.13
N VAL A 71 21.99 -11.82 -1.19
CA VAL A 71 21.50 -12.77 -2.18
C VAL A 71 22.70 -13.23 -2.99
N LEU A 72 22.96 -14.53 -2.97
CA LEU A 72 24.05 -15.17 -3.69
C LEU A 72 23.49 -15.84 -4.94
N LEU A 73 24.04 -15.48 -6.09
CA LEU A 73 23.78 -16.16 -7.35
C LEU A 73 24.84 -17.22 -7.55
N MET A 74 24.43 -18.48 -7.51
CA MET A 74 25.31 -19.64 -7.67
C MET A 74 25.01 -20.35 -8.99
N ASN A 75 26.00 -20.97 -9.62
CA ASN A 75 25.78 -21.90 -10.73
C ASN A 75 25.43 -23.32 -10.22
N GLU A 76 25.12 -24.23 -11.15
CA GLU A 76 24.79 -25.63 -10.83
C GLU A 76 25.94 -26.41 -10.17
N ASN A 77 27.19 -25.98 -10.41
CA ASN A 77 28.38 -26.59 -9.84
C ASN A 77 28.68 -26.06 -8.41
N GLY A 78 27.95 -25.04 -7.95
CA GLY A 78 28.18 -24.39 -6.66
C GLY A 78 29.21 -23.26 -6.69
N ASP A 79 29.59 -22.76 -7.87
CA ASP A 79 30.43 -21.56 -7.99
C ASP A 79 29.57 -20.30 -7.83
N LEU A 80 30.10 -19.33 -7.09
CA LEU A 80 29.48 -18.02 -6.90
C LEU A 80 29.69 -17.13 -8.14
N LEU A 81 28.60 -16.66 -8.72
CA LEU A 81 28.59 -15.78 -9.89
C LEU A 81 28.43 -14.31 -9.49
N ALA A 82 27.58 -14.02 -8.51
CA ALA A 82 27.32 -12.65 -8.08
C ALA A 82 26.76 -12.59 -6.66
N THR A 83 27.02 -11.47 -5.99
CA THR A 83 26.52 -11.18 -4.65
C THR A 83 25.84 -9.82 -4.64
N LEU A 84 24.54 -9.82 -4.34
CA LEU A 84 23.82 -8.63 -3.91
C LEU A 84 23.94 -8.54 -2.39
N SER A 85 24.49 -7.46 -1.87
CA SER A 85 24.53 -7.18 -0.43
C SER A 85 23.83 -5.87 -0.12
N GLN A 86 22.98 -5.91 0.90
CA GLN A 86 22.24 -4.76 1.38
C GLN A 86 22.48 -4.60 2.88
N ASN A 87 23.12 -3.51 3.28
CA ASN A 87 23.51 -3.27 4.67
C ASN A 87 22.64 -2.17 5.28
N ASN A 88 22.32 -2.28 6.56
CA ASN A 88 21.51 -1.31 7.30
C ASN A 88 20.09 -1.10 6.72
N LEU A 89 19.47 -2.19 6.26
CA LEU A 89 18.07 -2.17 5.85
C LEU A 89 17.17 -2.05 7.10
N SER A 90 16.28 -1.08 7.11
CA SER A 90 15.25 -0.97 8.15
C SER A 90 13.88 -0.77 7.53
N THR A 91 12.87 -1.38 8.12
CA THR A 91 11.49 -1.30 7.66
C THR A 91 10.55 -1.26 8.86
N ASP A 92 9.56 -0.37 8.83
CA ASP A 92 8.48 -0.26 9.81
C ASP A 92 7.15 -0.25 9.05
N ILE A 93 6.35 -1.29 9.22
CA ILE A 93 5.04 -1.44 8.59
C ILE A 93 3.99 -1.42 9.70
N LYS A 94 3.06 -0.47 9.63
CA LYS A 94 1.90 -0.40 10.53
C LYS A 94 0.64 -0.50 9.71
N VAL A 95 -0.26 -1.35 10.13
CA VAL A 95 -1.59 -1.49 9.53
C VAL A 95 -2.61 -1.14 10.59
N PHE A 96 -3.47 -0.20 10.25
CA PHE A 96 -4.60 0.27 11.03
C PHE A 96 -5.90 -0.36 10.49
N THR A 97 -7.02 -0.08 11.14
CA THR A 97 -8.32 -0.59 10.72
C THR A 97 -8.76 -0.06 9.35
N SER A 98 -8.42 1.20 9.03
CA SER A 98 -8.83 1.90 7.80
C SER A 98 -7.68 2.36 6.91
N SER A 99 -6.43 2.19 7.35
CA SER A 99 -5.25 2.71 6.65
C SER A 99 -3.97 1.94 7.00
N PHE A 100 -2.85 2.24 6.34
CA PHE A 100 -1.55 1.64 6.63
C PHE A 100 -0.41 2.62 6.37
N SER A 101 0.75 2.37 6.98
CA SER A 101 1.99 3.10 6.73
C SER A 101 3.17 2.16 6.57
N ILE A 102 4.10 2.53 5.69
CA ILE A 102 5.35 1.83 5.41
C ILE A 102 6.47 2.86 5.47
N LYS A 103 7.37 2.71 6.44
CA LYS A 103 8.64 3.43 6.48
C LYS A 103 9.74 2.46 6.14
N ALA A 104 10.62 2.83 5.22
CA ALA A 104 11.73 1.97 4.82
C ALA A 104 12.97 2.81 4.57
N ALA A 105 14.12 2.31 5.02
CA ALA A 105 15.43 2.81 4.66
C ALA A 105 16.23 1.63 4.10
N LEU A 106 16.60 1.69 2.81
CA LEU A 106 17.29 0.58 2.14
C LEU A 106 18.74 0.41 2.59
N GLY A 107 19.33 1.42 3.23
CA GLY A 107 20.70 1.39 3.73
C GLY A 107 21.72 1.60 2.61
N ASN A 108 22.69 0.69 2.47
CA ASN A 108 23.68 0.68 1.40
C ASN A 108 23.47 -0.56 0.53
N LEU A 109 23.66 -0.44 -0.79
CA LEU A 109 23.49 -1.54 -1.74
C LEU A 109 24.77 -1.77 -2.53
N LYS A 110 25.23 -3.01 -2.60
CA LYS A 110 26.34 -3.41 -3.48
C LYS A 110 25.98 -4.65 -4.27
N ILE A 111 26.44 -4.68 -5.51
CA ILE A 111 26.35 -5.84 -6.40
C ILE A 111 27.75 -6.11 -6.92
N SER A 112 28.28 -7.29 -6.64
CA SER A 112 29.53 -7.78 -7.23
C SER A 112 29.29 -8.84 -8.30
N ASP A 113 30.20 -8.91 -9.26
CA ASP A 113 30.41 -10.06 -10.12
C ASP A 113 31.57 -10.87 -9.54
N ASP A 114 31.22 -11.96 -8.87
CA ASP A 114 32.15 -12.83 -8.14
C ASP A 114 32.85 -13.85 -9.05
N SER A 115 32.48 -13.90 -10.34
CA SER A 115 33.26 -14.62 -11.35
C SER A 115 34.60 -13.91 -11.64
N LEU A 116 34.68 -12.62 -11.33
CA LEU A 116 35.85 -11.79 -11.49
C LEU A 116 36.67 -11.72 -10.19
N ARG A 117 37.97 -11.42 -10.31
CA ARG A 117 38.79 -11.14 -9.12
C ARG A 117 38.35 -9.82 -8.49
N SER A 118 38.42 -9.73 -7.16
CA SER A 118 38.03 -8.53 -6.40
C SER A 118 38.79 -7.24 -6.73
N ASN A 119 39.93 -7.33 -7.40
CA ASN A 119 40.70 -6.19 -7.89
C ASN A 119 40.37 -5.78 -9.33
N HIS A 120 39.47 -6.51 -10.00
CA HIS A 120 39.10 -6.24 -11.37
C HIS A 120 38.24 -4.96 -11.44
N PRO A 121 38.44 -4.07 -12.43
CA PRO A 121 37.68 -2.82 -12.52
C PRO A 121 36.16 -3.01 -12.59
N TYR A 122 35.70 -4.12 -13.15
CA TYR A 122 34.28 -4.47 -13.27
C TYR A 122 33.78 -5.41 -12.16
N PHE A 123 34.55 -5.62 -11.10
CA PHE A 123 34.11 -6.45 -9.98
C PHE A 123 32.84 -5.88 -9.34
N TRP A 124 32.76 -4.57 -9.14
CA TRP A 124 31.54 -3.92 -8.65
C TRP A 124 30.66 -3.51 -9.82
N VAL A 125 29.51 -4.17 -9.94
CA VAL A 125 28.45 -3.79 -10.88
C VAL A 125 27.67 -2.58 -10.34
N CYS A 126 27.48 -2.54 -9.03
CA CYS A 126 26.79 -1.46 -8.33
C CYS A 126 27.42 -1.26 -6.95
N ASP A 127 27.65 -0.01 -6.55
CA ASP A 127 28.13 0.32 -5.21
C ASP A 127 27.50 1.63 -4.73
N MET A 128 26.22 1.55 -4.36
CA MET A 128 25.46 2.69 -3.84
C MET A 128 25.70 2.80 -2.34
N ARG A 129 26.46 3.82 -1.94
CA ARG A 129 26.80 4.07 -0.53
C ARG A 129 26.35 5.46 -0.12
N ASN A 130 25.73 5.56 1.05
CA ASN A 130 25.56 6.81 1.75
C ASN A 130 26.24 6.72 3.13
N PRO A 131 27.46 7.24 3.31
CA PRO A 131 28.15 7.18 4.59
C PRO A 131 27.44 7.95 5.72
N GLY A 132 26.50 8.85 5.38
CA GLY A 132 25.71 9.62 6.34
C GLY A 132 24.30 9.07 6.60
N GLY A 133 23.90 7.94 6.00
CA GLY A 133 22.53 7.43 6.14
C GLY A 133 22.20 6.31 5.16
N SER A 134 20.97 6.33 4.65
CA SER A 134 20.49 5.39 3.64
C SER A 134 20.52 6.04 2.26
N PHE A 135 20.77 5.27 1.19
CA PHE A 135 20.70 5.80 -0.16
C PHE A 135 19.25 6.08 -0.59
N VAL A 136 18.29 5.32 -0.07
CA VAL A 136 16.83 5.53 -0.25
C VAL A 136 16.13 5.46 1.10
N GLU A 137 15.37 6.49 1.42
CA GLU A 137 14.43 6.50 2.55
C GLU A 137 13.04 6.83 2.02
N ILE A 138 12.03 6.10 2.49
CA ILE A 138 10.65 6.21 2.06
C ILE A 138 9.75 6.22 3.29
N ASP A 139 8.75 7.09 3.28
CA ASP A 139 7.61 7.12 4.20
C ASP A 139 6.33 7.17 3.37
N PHE A 140 5.65 6.04 3.26
CA PHE A 140 4.41 5.89 2.54
C PHE A 140 3.26 5.70 3.53
N CYS A 141 2.18 6.48 3.37
CA CYS A 141 0.99 6.37 4.20
C CYS A 141 -0.25 6.35 3.32
N SER A 142 -1.22 5.52 3.68
CA SER A 142 -2.60 5.69 3.25
C SER A 142 -3.41 6.40 4.32
N TYR A 143 -4.53 6.98 3.90
CA TYR A 143 -5.46 7.69 4.75
C TYR A 143 -6.88 7.32 4.39
N SER A 144 -7.76 7.36 5.38
CA SER A 144 -9.20 7.29 5.20
C SER A 144 -9.82 8.62 5.62
N VAL A 145 -10.99 8.96 5.07
CA VAL A 145 -11.77 10.16 5.47
C VAL A 145 -12.10 10.16 6.98
N GLY A 146 -12.12 8.98 7.61
CA GLY A 146 -12.33 8.83 9.05
C GLY A 146 -11.08 9.03 9.90
N ASP A 147 -9.90 9.21 9.30
CA ASP A 147 -8.65 9.41 10.02
C ASP A 147 -8.53 10.89 10.43
N GLU A 148 -8.07 11.16 11.67
CA GLU A 148 -7.89 12.53 12.17
C GLU A 148 -6.85 13.33 11.38
N ASP A 149 -5.90 12.64 10.73
CA ASP A 149 -4.83 13.21 9.90
C ASP A 149 -5.17 13.25 8.41
N TYR A 150 -6.43 13.03 8.03
CA TYR A 150 -6.86 13.11 6.63
C TYR A 150 -6.78 14.56 6.11
N CYS A 151 -5.90 14.77 5.12
CA CYS A 151 -5.62 16.09 4.56
C CYS A 151 -6.16 16.28 3.12
N GLY A 152 -7.17 15.49 2.72
CA GLY A 152 -7.78 15.56 1.38
C GLY A 152 -7.06 14.75 0.30
N TYR A 153 -6.17 13.84 0.68
CA TYR A 153 -5.54 12.87 -0.20
C TYR A 153 -5.56 11.47 0.42
N ASP A 154 -5.67 10.45 -0.42
CA ASP A 154 -5.79 9.06 0.00
C ASP A 154 -4.44 8.44 0.32
N TYR A 155 -3.37 8.94 -0.32
CA TYR A 155 -2.00 8.46 -0.15
C TYR A 155 -1.01 9.61 -0.06
N SER A 156 0.06 9.40 0.70
CA SER A 156 1.25 10.26 0.68
C SER A 156 2.50 9.42 0.55
N LEU A 157 3.41 9.85 -0.32
CA LEU A 157 4.74 9.29 -0.46
C LEU A 157 5.77 10.40 -0.20
N VAL A 158 6.52 10.25 0.88
CA VAL A 158 7.69 11.08 1.18
C VAL A 158 8.94 10.26 0.90
N GLY A 159 9.83 10.75 0.03
CA GLY A 159 11.05 10.06 -0.37
C GLY A 159 12.29 10.92 -0.17
N LYS A 160 13.38 10.31 0.29
CA LYS A 160 14.73 10.90 0.23
C LYS A 160 15.64 9.97 -0.56
N LEU A 161 16.21 10.49 -1.64
CA LEU A 161 17.01 9.74 -2.58
C LEU A 161 18.40 10.38 -2.68
N SER A 162 19.45 9.62 -2.41
CA SER A 162 20.84 10.11 -2.46
C SER A 162 21.59 9.49 -3.63
N GLU A 163 22.39 10.29 -4.32
CA GLU A 163 23.30 9.86 -5.40
C GLU A 163 22.59 9.17 -6.58
N VAL A 164 21.34 9.57 -6.84
CA VAL A 164 20.55 9.02 -7.95
C VAL A 164 20.82 9.73 -9.26
N ARG A 165 20.85 8.97 -10.35
CA ARG A 165 20.82 9.49 -11.72
C ARG A 165 19.39 9.39 -12.25
N ILE A 166 18.80 10.53 -12.59
CA ILE A 166 17.43 10.63 -13.11
C ILE A 166 17.53 10.98 -14.58
N VAL A 167 17.23 10.01 -15.45
CA VAL A 167 17.12 10.24 -16.89
C VAL A 167 15.65 10.49 -17.18
N TYR A 168 15.30 11.75 -17.44
CA TYR A 168 13.92 12.23 -17.66
C TYR A 168 13.00 12.18 -16.42
N LEU A 169 12.81 13.35 -15.80
CA LEU A 169 12.08 13.50 -14.53
C LEU A 169 10.61 13.04 -14.59
N ASN A 170 9.90 13.30 -15.69
CA ASN A 170 8.49 12.93 -15.81
C ASN A 170 8.30 11.41 -15.74
N ARG A 171 9.16 10.65 -16.43
CA ARG A 171 9.13 9.19 -16.37
C ARG A 171 9.44 8.67 -14.98
N PHE A 172 10.42 9.26 -14.30
CA PHE A 172 10.71 8.93 -12.91
C PHE A 172 9.49 9.11 -12.00
N VAL A 173 8.77 10.24 -12.11
CA VAL A 173 7.55 10.48 -11.32
C VAL A 173 6.46 9.45 -11.64
N GLN A 174 6.28 9.11 -12.92
CA GLN A 174 5.28 8.12 -13.34
C GLN A 174 5.61 6.70 -12.85
N GLU A 175 6.86 6.26 -12.97
CA GLU A 175 7.29 4.94 -12.52
C GLU A 175 7.21 4.83 -11.00
N LEU A 176 7.67 5.86 -10.28
CA LEU A 176 7.58 5.92 -8.83
C LEU A 176 6.12 5.87 -8.37
N THR A 177 5.26 6.70 -8.94
CA THR A 177 3.83 6.70 -8.62
C THR A 177 3.20 5.35 -8.95
N GLY A 178 3.49 4.79 -10.13
CA GLY A 178 2.97 3.50 -10.57
C GLY A 178 3.37 2.35 -9.65
N TYR A 179 4.62 2.32 -9.17
CA TYR A 179 5.08 1.30 -8.23
C TYR A 179 4.28 1.33 -6.92
N PHE A 180 4.16 2.50 -6.30
CA PHE A 180 3.46 2.63 -5.02
C PHE A 180 1.95 2.49 -5.15
N MET A 181 1.35 3.00 -6.23
CA MET A 181 -0.07 2.73 -6.53
C MET A 181 -0.31 1.25 -6.85
N GLY A 182 0.70 0.52 -7.32
CA GLY A 182 0.64 -0.94 -7.46
C GLY A 182 0.66 -1.69 -6.12
N LEU A 183 1.18 -1.09 -5.05
CA LEU A 183 1.15 -1.65 -3.69
C LEU A 183 -0.17 -1.39 -2.97
N VAL A 184 -0.95 -0.42 -3.44
CA VAL A 184 -2.28 -0.12 -2.90
C VAL A 184 -3.19 -1.32 -3.13
N PRO A 185 -3.92 -1.81 -2.11
CA PRO A 185 -4.87 -2.88 -2.32
C PRO A 185 -5.94 -2.34 -3.27
N LYS A 186 -6.15 -3.04 -4.38
CA LYS A 186 -7.31 -2.77 -5.23
C LYS A 186 -8.53 -3.09 -4.38
N SER A 187 -9.21 -2.05 -3.89
CA SER A 187 -10.48 -2.25 -3.23
C SER A 187 -11.39 -2.96 -4.23
N ASN A 188 -11.92 -4.13 -3.87
CA ASN A 188 -12.99 -4.78 -4.63
C ASN A 188 -14.33 -4.02 -4.50
N ASP A 189 -14.29 -2.77 -4.05
CA ASP A 189 -15.43 -1.88 -3.89
C ASP A 189 -15.99 -1.46 -5.25
N GLY A 190 -16.97 -2.26 -5.68
CA GLY A 190 -18.25 -1.71 -6.08
C GLY A 190 -18.31 -1.24 -7.52
N VAL A 191 -18.59 -2.17 -8.43
CA VAL A 191 -19.39 -1.80 -9.60
C VAL A 191 -20.75 -1.35 -9.07
N VAL A 192 -21.04 -0.06 -9.14
CA VAL A 192 -22.34 0.48 -8.75
C VAL A 192 -23.29 0.31 -9.91
N LYS A 193 -24.44 -0.32 -9.65
CA LYS A 193 -25.51 -0.46 -10.64
C LYS A 193 -26.33 0.83 -10.66
N LEU A 194 -26.08 1.70 -11.63
CA LEU A 194 -26.89 2.89 -11.84
C LEU A 194 -28.15 2.49 -12.62
N LYS A 195 -29.32 2.74 -12.03
CA LYS A 195 -30.62 2.53 -12.69
C LYS A 195 -31.20 3.88 -13.08
N ASP A 196 -31.35 4.12 -14.38
CA ASP A 196 -32.07 5.28 -14.90
C ASP A 196 -33.57 4.99 -14.89
N ASN A 197 -34.31 5.67 -14.02
CA ASN A 197 -35.77 5.53 -13.89
C ASN A 197 -36.55 6.11 -15.08
N VAL A 198 -35.91 6.86 -15.99
CA VAL A 198 -36.56 7.45 -17.17
C VAL A 198 -36.47 6.53 -18.38
N THR A 199 -35.34 5.83 -18.56
CA THR A 199 -35.12 4.93 -19.71
C THR A 199 -35.16 3.43 -19.37
N ASN A 200 -35.34 3.06 -18.10
CA ASN A 200 -35.24 1.67 -17.62
C ASN A 200 -33.90 0.99 -17.99
N SER A 201 -32.83 1.79 -18.12
CA SER A 201 -31.50 1.28 -18.42
C SER A 201 -30.69 1.09 -17.14
N GLU A 202 -29.93 0.00 -17.09
CA GLU A 202 -29.01 -0.31 -15.99
C GLU A 202 -27.59 -0.24 -16.53
N LYS A 203 -26.76 0.62 -15.92
CA LYS A 203 -25.35 0.77 -16.29
C LYS A 203 -24.47 0.40 -15.10
N TRP A 204 -23.54 -0.51 -15.36
CA TRP A 204 -22.48 -0.88 -14.44
C TRP A 204 -21.37 0.17 -14.54
N VAL A 205 -21.11 0.89 -13.45
CA VAL A 205 -20.09 1.95 -13.40
C VAL A 205 -19.14 1.65 -12.25
N SER A 206 -17.83 1.78 -12.49
CA SER A 206 -16.87 1.60 -11.41
C SER A 206 -16.98 2.76 -10.42
N LYS A 207 -16.84 2.50 -9.11
CA LYS A 207 -16.83 3.57 -8.10
C LYS A 207 -15.79 4.65 -8.40
N THR A 208 -14.67 4.29 -9.02
CA THR A 208 -13.63 5.20 -9.56
C THR A 208 -14.12 6.15 -10.65
N ASP A 209 -15.10 5.76 -11.48
CA ASP A 209 -15.71 6.65 -12.48
C ASP A 209 -16.67 7.67 -11.85
N MET A 210 -17.15 7.41 -10.64
CA MET A 210 -18.08 8.30 -9.90
C MET A 210 -17.36 9.19 -8.88
N GLU A 211 -16.35 8.66 -8.19
CA GLU A 211 -15.65 9.32 -7.07
C GLU A 211 -14.28 9.91 -7.47
N GLY A 212 -13.78 9.57 -8.66
CA GLY A 212 -12.47 9.99 -9.16
C GLY A 212 -11.36 9.00 -8.84
N SER A 213 -10.19 9.24 -9.43
CA SER A 213 -8.97 8.47 -9.13
C SER A 213 -8.41 8.88 -7.77
N PRO A 214 -7.80 7.95 -7.01
CA PRO A 214 -7.26 8.26 -5.70
C PRO A 214 -6.20 9.36 -5.77
N ALA A 215 -6.26 10.30 -4.83
CA ALA A 215 -5.33 11.42 -4.76
C ALA A 215 -4.04 11.03 -4.04
N LEU A 216 -2.89 11.29 -4.67
CA LEU A 216 -1.56 11.04 -4.12
C LEU A 216 -0.82 12.37 -3.88
N LYS A 217 -0.37 12.59 -2.64
CA LYS A 217 0.64 13.60 -2.32
C LYS A 217 2.04 13.01 -2.51
N LEU A 218 2.83 13.60 -3.40
CA LEU A 218 4.21 13.21 -3.64
C LEU A 218 5.18 14.29 -3.15
N ASP A 219 6.09 13.91 -2.25
CA ASP A 219 7.15 14.79 -1.71
C ASP A 219 8.49 14.05 -1.78
N VAL A 220 9.32 14.36 -2.78
CA VAL A 220 10.59 13.66 -3.00
C VAL A 220 11.73 14.65 -2.97
N SER A 221 12.69 14.39 -2.10
CA SER A 221 13.93 15.16 -1.96
C SER A 221 15.12 14.36 -2.49
N PHE A 222 16.03 15.08 -3.15
CA PHE A 222 17.21 14.48 -3.77
C PHE A 222 18.49 15.08 -3.19
N SER A 223 19.40 14.22 -2.75
CA SER A 223 20.74 14.61 -2.34
C SER A 223 21.74 14.26 -3.44
N ARG A 224 22.41 15.27 -3.99
CA ARG A 224 23.37 15.14 -5.10
C ARG A 224 22.83 14.34 -6.31
N PRO A 225 21.66 14.70 -6.86
CA PRO A 225 21.16 14.03 -8.06
C PRO A 225 21.96 14.44 -9.30
N ILE A 226 22.04 13.53 -10.26
CA ILE A 226 22.41 13.86 -11.65
C ILE A 226 21.14 13.75 -12.48
N ILE A 227 20.58 14.89 -12.88
CA ILE A 227 19.39 14.93 -13.75
C ILE A 227 19.87 15.08 -15.19
N VAL A 228 19.61 14.06 -16.00
CA VAL A 228 19.89 14.04 -17.43
C VAL A 228 18.56 14.27 -18.15
N MET A 229 18.47 15.38 -18.88
CA MET A 229 17.34 15.66 -19.75
C MET A 229 17.73 15.27 -21.18
N PRO A 230 17.12 14.22 -21.75
CA PRO A 230 17.37 13.86 -23.14
C PRO A 230 16.94 15.02 -24.04
N HIS A 231 17.68 15.23 -25.14
CA HIS A 231 17.40 16.31 -26.09
C HIS A 231 16.01 16.12 -26.73
N ASP A 232 15.66 14.87 -27.04
CA ASP A 232 14.39 14.49 -27.66
C ASP A 232 13.82 13.23 -26.97
N THR A 233 12.50 13.03 -27.01
CA THR A 233 11.82 11.85 -26.41
C THR A 233 12.29 10.51 -26.99
N ASN A 234 12.93 10.52 -28.16
CA ASN A 234 13.47 9.35 -28.85
C ASN A 234 15.01 9.30 -28.86
N SER A 235 15.70 10.13 -28.08
CA SER A 235 17.17 10.04 -28.02
C SER A 235 17.56 8.75 -27.31
N HIS A 236 18.37 7.94 -27.99
CA HIS A 236 18.97 6.72 -27.45
C HIS A 236 20.31 6.98 -26.74
N GLU A 237 20.68 8.26 -26.61
CA GLU A 237 21.87 8.77 -25.93
C GLU A 237 21.51 9.42 -24.59
#